data_AF-A0A1G9BNZ4-F1
#
_entry.id   AF-A0A1G9BNZ4-F1
#
_cell.length_a   1.000
_cell.length_b   1.000
_cell.length_c   1.000
_cell.angle_alpha   90.00
_cell.angle_beta   90.00
_cell.angle_gamma   90.00
#
_symmetry.space_group_name_H-M   'P 1'
#
loop_
_entity.id
_entity.type
_entity.pdbx_description
1 polymer ?
#
loop_
_entity_poly.entity_id
_entity_poly.type
_entity_poly.pdbx_seq_one_letter_code
_entity_poly.pdbx_strand_id
1 'polypeptide(L)'
;MITTVKDNKSLNEAIAFLENQQKSEMYLLKEHFEFTKQELNPANIVKDKIHDLKESFQSALTSPSLKGKLVKGALGIATGFLTKRFIVGPTGGIVSKIAGTALQTGFSSLLMKAPDTLENVNLGNIKEDGISMLQKGLSKLKIK
;
A
#
# COMPACT_ATOMS: atom_id res chain seq x y z
N MET A 1 -16.37 35.77 -54.41
CA MET A 1 -16.45 36.52 -55.68
C MET A 1 -16.42 35.49 -56.79
N ILE A 2 -17.48 35.36 -57.59
CA ILE A 2 -17.58 34.33 -58.63
C ILE A 2 -17.02 34.93 -59.92
N THR A 3 -15.84 34.48 -60.34
CA THR A 3 -15.20 34.92 -61.58
C THR A 3 -15.84 34.21 -62.77
N THR A 4 -16.82 34.86 -63.39
CA THR A 4 -17.40 34.41 -64.65
C THR A 4 -16.33 34.51 -65.75
N VAL A 5 -15.75 33.39 -66.16
CA VAL A 5 -14.71 33.32 -67.19
C VAL A 5 -15.32 33.63 -68.56
N LYS A 6 -14.85 34.69 -69.22
CA LYS A 6 -15.33 35.12 -70.54
C LYS A 6 -14.22 35.32 -71.60
N ASP A 7 -12.97 35.42 -71.17
CA ASP A 7 -11.78 35.70 -72.02
C ASP A 7 -10.53 34.98 -71.46
N ASN A 8 -9.54 34.68 -72.30
CA ASN A 8 -8.24 34.09 -71.97
C ASN A 8 -7.51 34.84 -70.85
N LYS A 9 -7.60 36.19 -70.82
CA LYS A 9 -7.01 36.99 -69.74
C LYS A 9 -7.70 36.71 -68.40
N SER A 10 -9.03 36.63 -68.40
CA SER A 10 -9.82 36.29 -67.19
C SER A 10 -9.59 34.86 -66.72
N LEU A 11 -9.29 33.94 -67.65
CA LEU A 11 -8.96 32.55 -67.34
C LEU A 11 -7.60 32.47 -66.62
N ASN A 12 -6.57 33.17 -67.10
CA ASN A 12 -5.26 33.20 -66.45
C ASN A 12 -5.31 33.84 -65.05
N GLU A 13 -6.08 34.92 -64.88
CA GLU A 13 -6.29 35.53 -63.55
C GLU A 13 -7.01 34.57 -62.60
N ALA A 14 -8.03 33.85 -63.09
CA ALA A 14 -8.72 32.84 -62.29
C ALA A 14 -7.81 31.65 -61.93
N ILE A 15 -6.97 31.19 -62.85
CA ILE A 15 -5.97 30.13 -62.60
C ILE A 15 -4.98 30.60 -61.53
N ALA A 16 -4.40 31.78 -61.67
CA ALA A 16 -3.44 32.31 -60.70
C ALA A 16 -4.07 32.51 -59.30
N PHE A 17 -5.34 32.92 -59.26
CA PHE A 17 -6.09 33.01 -58.01
C PHE A 17 -6.33 31.65 -57.37
N LEU A 18 -6.82 30.68 -58.14
CA LEU A 18 -7.09 29.31 -57.67
C LEU A 18 -5.82 28.58 -57.23
N GLU A 19 -4.69 28.78 -57.92
CA GLU A 19 -3.40 28.21 -57.52
C GLU A 19 -2.90 28.80 -56.20
N ASN A 20 -3.06 30.11 -55.99
CA ASN A 20 -2.71 30.74 -54.72
C ASN A 20 -3.62 30.26 -53.58
N GLN A 21 -4.92 30.14 -53.86
CA GLN A 21 -5.88 29.59 -52.91
C GLN A 21 -5.52 28.14 -52.54
N GLN A 22 -5.27 27.29 -53.54
CA GLN A 22 -4.86 25.90 -53.33
C GLN A 22 -3.57 25.79 -52.52
N LYS A 23 -2.56 26.63 -52.79
CA LYS A 23 -1.31 26.65 -52.02
C LYS A 23 -1.56 27.04 -50.56
N SER A 24 -2.40 28.05 -50.32
CA SER A 24 -2.74 28.50 -48.96
C SER A 24 -3.50 27.41 -48.20
N GLU A 25 -4.49 26.78 -48.83
CA GLU A 25 -5.25 25.67 -48.24
C GLU A 25 -4.36 24.45 -47.97
N MET A 26 -3.42 24.13 -48.87
CA MET A 26 -2.47 23.03 -48.69
C MET A 26 -1.50 23.30 -47.52
N TYR A 27 -1.08 24.55 -47.33
CA TYR A 27 -0.24 24.93 -46.19
C TYR A 27 -0.97 24.75 -44.86
N LEU A 28 -2.19 25.29 -44.76
CA LEU A 28 -3.06 25.13 -43.58
C LEU A 28 -3.34 23.66 -43.28
N LEU A 29 -3.61 22.85 -44.31
CA LEU A 29 -3.87 21.42 -44.13
C LEU A 29 -2.63 20.68 -43.59
N LYS A 30 -1.43 21.01 -44.08
CA LYS A 30 -0.18 20.44 -43.57
C LYS A 30 0.09 20.85 -42.12
N GLU A 31 -0.17 22.10 -41.77
CA GLU A 31 0.00 22.60 -40.41
C GLU A 31 -0.95 21.89 -39.44
N HIS A 32 -2.23 21.80 -39.79
CA HIS A 32 -3.22 21.05 -39.00
C HIS A 32 -2.89 19.55 -38.92
N PHE A 33 -2.37 18.96 -39.98
CA PHE A 33 -1.95 17.56 -39.98
C PHE A 33 -0.75 17.32 -39.07
N GLU A 34 0.29 18.17 -39.13
CA GLU A 34 1.45 18.07 -38.22
C GLU A 34 1.05 18.29 -36.77
N PHE A 35 0.17 19.26 -36.48
CA PHE A 35 -0.36 19.49 -35.15
C PHE A 35 -1.13 18.27 -34.62
N THR A 36 -2.05 17.74 -35.43
CA THR A 36 -2.82 16.54 -35.08
C THR A 36 -1.92 15.33 -34.91
N LYS A 37 -0.88 15.18 -35.73
CA LYS A 37 0.11 14.10 -35.62
C LYS A 37 0.92 14.20 -34.32
N GLN A 38 1.26 15.41 -33.88
CA GLN A 38 1.95 15.64 -32.61
C GLN A 38 1.03 15.39 -31.41
N GLU A 39 -0.23 15.82 -31.46
CA GLU A 39 -1.23 15.56 -30.42
C GLU A 39 -1.59 14.08 -30.30
N LEU A 40 -1.74 13.38 -31.44
CA LEU A 40 -1.99 11.94 -31.47
C LEU A 40 -0.72 11.11 -31.24
N ASN A 41 0.45 11.74 -31.09
CA ASN A 41 1.67 11.01 -30.77
C ASN A 41 1.51 10.42 -29.35
N PRO A 42 1.49 9.09 -29.21
CA PRO A 42 1.30 8.44 -27.92
C PRO A 42 2.36 8.85 -26.89
N ALA A 43 3.56 9.29 -27.33
CA ALA A 43 4.58 9.82 -26.44
C ALA A 43 4.14 11.10 -25.71
N ASN A 44 3.41 12.01 -26.38
CA ASN A 44 2.88 13.23 -25.77
C ASN A 44 1.69 12.93 -24.86
N ILE A 45 0.76 12.08 -25.30
CA ILE A 45 -0.39 11.65 -24.50
C ILE A 45 0.05 10.95 -23.20
N VAL A 46 1.09 10.13 -23.27
CA VAL A 46 1.68 9.46 -22.09
C VAL A 46 2.36 10.47 -21.18
N LYS A 47 3.02 11.50 -21.73
CA LYS A 47 3.68 12.54 -20.92
C LYS A 47 2.66 13.33 -20.10
N ASP A 48 1.54 13.71 -20.70
CA ASP A 48 0.47 14.44 -20.02
C ASP A 48 -0.24 13.55 -19.00
N LYS A 49 -0.57 12.30 -19.37
CA LYS A 49 -1.19 11.35 -18.43
C LYS A 49 -0.27 10.98 -17.26
N ILE A 50 1.03 10.85 -17.47
CA ILE A 50 2.00 10.60 -16.39
C ILE A 50 2.13 11.83 -15.49
N HIS A 51 2.07 13.04 -16.04
CA HIS A 51 2.07 14.26 -15.25
C HIS A 51 0.82 14.35 -14.36
N ASP A 52 -0.35 14.11 -14.95
CA ASP A 52 -1.64 14.08 -14.23
C ASP A 52 -1.68 12.97 -13.18
N LEU A 53 -1.17 11.78 -13.51
CA LEU A 53 -1.03 10.68 -12.55
C LEU A 53 -0.08 11.06 -11.42
N LYS A 54 1.05 11.71 -11.71
CA LYS A 54 1.99 12.14 -10.68
C LYS A 54 1.34 13.19 -9.77
N GLU A 55 0.61 14.15 -10.30
CA GLU A 55 -0.12 15.15 -9.51
C GLU A 55 -1.28 14.54 -8.72
N SER A 56 -2.03 13.60 -9.29
CA SER A 56 -3.14 12.93 -8.62
C SER A 56 -2.63 12.02 -7.50
N PHE A 57 -1.53 11.29 -7.73
CA PHE A 57 -0.87 10.49 -6.71
C PHE A 57 -0.24 11.37 -5.65
N GLN A 58 0.40 12.48 -6.03
CA GLN A 58 0.98 13.42 -5.07
C GLN A 58 -0.08 14.09 -4.22
N SER A 59 -1.23 14.46 -4.78
CA SER A 59 -2.38 15.00 -4.05
C SER A 59 -3.04 13.94 -3.16
N ALA A 60 -3.19 12.71 -3.65
CA ALA A 60 -3.72 11.58 -2.89
C ALA A 60 -2.78 11.22 -1.71
N LEU A 61 -1.47 11.19 -1.94
CA LEU A 61 -0.44 10.98 -0.92
C LEU A 61 -0.28 12.18 0.03
N THR A 62 -0.67 13.39 -0.40
CA THR A 62 -0.60 14.60 0.43
C THR A 62 -1.84 14.78 1.30
N SER A 63 -2.94 14.10 0.96
CA SER A 63 -4.15 14.03 1.79
C SER A 63 -3.81 13.61 3.23
N PRO A 64 -4.15 14.42 4.25
CA PRO A 64 -3.87 14.12 5.66
C PRO A 64 -4.40 12.75 6.10
N SER A 65 -5.49 12.28 5.50
CA SER A 65 -6.11 11.00 5.80
C SER A 65 -5.33 9.79 5.26
N LEU A 66 -4.70 9.91 4.08
CA LEU A 66 -3.94 8.82 3.48
C LEU A 66 -2.55 8.67 4.10
N LYS A 67 -1.87 9.79 4.42
CA LYS A 67 -0.62 9.75 5.22
C LYS A 67 -0.85 9.08 6.56
N GLY A 68 -1.93 9.45 7.25
CA GLY A 68 -2.32 8.83 8.51
C GLY A 68 -2.55 7.32 8.38
N LYS A 69 -3.21 6.86 7.31
CA LYS A 69 -3.43 5.43 7.04
C LYS A 69 -2.14 4.68 6.67
N LEU A 70 -1.26 5.28 5.87
CA LEU A 70 0.04 4.70 5.50
C LEU A 70 0.97 4.57 6.71
N VAL A 71 1.08 5.62 7.54
CA VAL A 71 1.89 5.58 8.77
C VAL A 71 1.33 4.55 9.74
N LYS A 72 0.01 4.51 9.97
CA LYS A 72 -0.63 3.48 10.80
C LYS A 72 -0.44 2.07 10.24
N GLY A 73 -0.52 1.90 8.92
CA GLY A 73 -0.27 0.63 8.24
C GLY A 73 1.18 0.18 8.36
N ALA A 74 2.14 1.08 8.14
CA ALA A 74 3.56 0.81 8.29
C ALA A 74 3.92 0.47 9.74
N LEU A 75 3.38 1.22 10.71
CA LEU A 75 3.49 0.89 12.14
C LEU A 75 2.88 -0.48 12.43
N GLY A 76 1.68 -0.80 11.93
CA GLY A 76 1.04 -2.09 12.12
C GLY A 76 1.86 -3.25 11.57
N ILE A 77 2.47 -3.07 10.39
CA ILE A 77 3.36 -4.07 9.78
C ILE A 77 4.65 -4.20 10.59
N ALA A 78 5.29 -3.09 10.96
CA ALA A 78 6.52 -3.10 11.75
C ALA A 78 6.29 -3.73 13.12
N THR A 79 5.25 -3.30 13.84
CA THR A 79 4.86 -3.87 15.12
C THR A 79 4.51 -5.33 14.97
N GLY A 80 3.68 -5.72 14.00
CA GLY A 80 3.31 -7.11 13.75
C GLY A 80 4.51 -8.02 13.42
N PHE A 81 5.47 -7.51 12.65
CA PHE A 81 6.72 -8.21 12.35
C PHE A 81 7.59 -8.41 13.59
N LEU A 82 7.76 -7.37 14.41
CA LEU A 82 8.47 -7.45 15.68
C LEU A 82 7.76 -8.42 16.64
N THR A 83 6.44 -8.31 16.79
CA THR A 83 5.63 -9.22 17.61
C THR A 83 5.79 -10.68 17.15
N LYS A 84 5.74 -10.94 15.85
CA LYS A 84 5.96 -12.29 15.30
C LYS A 84 7.37 -12.81 15.59
N ARG A 85 8.39 -11.94 15.52
CA ARG A 85 9.78 -12.27 15.82
C ARG A 85 10.01 -12.58 17.31
N PHE A 86 9.44 -11.78 18.21
CA PHE A 86 9.68 -11.87 19.65
C PHE A 86 8.75 -12.83 20.40
N ILE A 87 7.51 -13.00 19.93
CA ILE A 87 6.49 -13.83 20.60
C ILE A 87 6.31 -15.18 19.88
N VAL A 88 6.16 -15.17 18.55
CA VAL A 88 5.75 -16.34 17.75
C VAL A 88 6.90 -16.99 16.97
N GLY A 89 8.16 -16.65 17.29
CA GLY A 89 9.33 -17.13 16.55
C GLY A 89 9.44 -18.67 16.50
N PRO A 90 10.09 -19.25 15.45
CA PRO A 90 10.10 -20.69 15.16
C PRO A 90 10.68 -21.60 16.25
N THR A 91 11.39 -21.05 17.24
CA THR A 91 11.96 -21.82 18.37
C THR A 91 11.30 -21.51 19.71
N GLY A 92 10.07 -20.98 19.69
CA GLY A 92 9.41 -20.37 20.85
C GLY A 92 10.07 -19.01 21.12
N GLY A 93 9.34 -17.91 20.88
CA GLY A 93 9.91 -16.55 20.96
C GLY A 93 10.66 -16.26 22.27
N ILE A 94 11.49 -15.21 22.27
CA ILE A 94 12.28 -14.78 23.45
C ILE A 94 11.40 -14.66 24.71
N VAL A 95 10.17 -14.18 24.56
CA VAL A 95 9.20 -14.08 25.66
C VAL A 95 8.82 -15.46 26.22
N SER A 96 8.57 -16.44 25.36
CA SER A 96 8.24 -17.81 25.77
C SER A 96 9.41 -18.47 26.49
N LYS A 97 10.64 -18.22 26.04
CA LYS A 97 11.85 -18.71 26.72
C LYS A 97 12.02 -18.11 28.10
N ILE A 98 11.88 -16.79 28.24
CA ILE A 98 11.97 -16.11 29.53
C ILE A 98 10.88 -16.60 30.49
N ALA A 99 9.63 -16.72 30.02
CA ALA A 99 8.53 -17.22 30.82
C ALA A 99 8.75 -18.68 31.25
N GLY A 100 9.22 -19.53 30.34
CA GLY A 100 9.56 -20.93 30.64
C GLY A 100 10.69 -21.04 31.66
N THR A 101 11.76 -20.27 31.51
CA THR A 101 12.88 -20.25 32.47
C THR A 101 12.44 -19.70 33.83
N ALA A 102 11.65 -18.63 33.88
CA ALA A 102 11.14 -18.09 35.13
C ALA A 102 10.25 -19.08 35.87
N LEU A 103 9.36 -19.78 35.15
CA LEU A 103 8.56 -20.87 35.72
C LEU A 103 9.45 -22.00 36.23
N GLN A 104 10.41 -22.47 35.43
CA GLN A 104 11.32 -23.55 35.82
C GLN A 104 12.16 -23.19 37.05
N THR A 105 12.73 -21.99 37.12
CA THR A 105 13.51 -21.52 38.28
C THR A 105 12.64 -21.34 39.53
N GLY A 106 11.40 -20.86 39.35
CA GLY A 106 10.42 -20.73 40.43
C GLY A 106 10.01 -22.07 41.02
N PHE A 107 9.66 -23.03 40.16
CA PHE A 107 9.34 -24.40 40.58
C PHE A 107 10.55 -25.12 41.19
N SER A 108 11.75 -25.04 40.59
CA SER A 108 12.96 -25.63 41.17
C SER A 108 13.31 -25.06 42.54
N SER A 109 13.15 -23.74 42.74
CA SER A 109 13.41 -23.12 44.05
C SER A 109 12.42 -23.55 45.13
N LEU A 110 11.17 -23.83 44.74
CA LEU A 110 10.15 -24.38 45.63
C LEU A 110 10.44 -25.85 45.98
N LEU A 111 10.80 -26.67 44.99
CA LEU A 111 11.16 -28.09 45.19
C LEU A 111 12.42 -28.26 46.05
N MET A 112 13.43 -27.42 45.85
CA MET A 112 14.67 -27.43 46.64
C MET A 112 14.46 -27.00 48.10
N LYS A 113 13.41 -26.24 48.39
CA LYS A 113 13.08 -25.80 49.77
C LYS A 113 12.10 -26.72 50.49
N ALA A 114 11.48 -27.67 49.80
CA ALA A 114 10.52 -28.61 50.37
C ALA A 114 10.78 -30.04 49.85
N PRO A 115 11.83 -30.73 50.35
CA PRO A 115 12.16 -32.08 49.92
C PRO A 115 11.02 -33.10 50.15
N ASP A 116 10.10 -32.83 51.09
CA ASP A 116 9.01 -33.74 51.47
C ASP A 116 7.75 -33.64 50.59
N THR A 117 7.74 -32.77 49.58
CA THR A 117 6.54 -32.60 48.72
C THR A 117 6.46 -33.59 47.56
N LEU A 118 7.53 -34.35 47.26
CA LEU A 118 7.58 -35.24 46.09
C LEU A 118 7.24 -36.71 46.38
N GLU A 119 7.04 -37.13 47.63
CA GLU A 119 6.60 -38.51 47.90
C GLU A 119 5.11 -38.72 47.55
N ASN A 120 4.34 -37.65 47.37
CA ASN A 120 2.89 -37.73 47.08
C ASN A 120 2.44 -36.94 45.83
N VAL A 121 3.34 -36.53 44.93
CA VAL A 121 2.91 -36.00 43.62
C VAL A 121 2.61 -37.18 42.70
N ASN A 122 1.40 -37.71 42.83
CA ASN A 122 0.83 -38.62 41.85
C ASN A 122 0.56 -37.81 40.56
N LEU A 123 1.38 -38.01 39.52
CA LEU A 123 1.30 -37.31 38.23
C LEU A 123 -0.06 -37.44 37.52
N GLY A 124 -0.98 -38.28 38.02
CA GLY A 124 -2.36 -38.39 37.54
C GLY A 124 -3.27 -37.21 37.87
N ASN A 125 -2.99 -36.44 38.93
CA ASN A 125 -3.96 -35.46 39.48
C ASN A 125 -3.63 -33.99 39.20
N ILE A 126 -2.53 -33.71 38.48
CA ILE A 126 -2.02 -32.34 38.22
C ILE A 126 -3.06 -31.49 37.46
N LYS A 127 -3.93 -32.11 36.66
CA LYS A 127 -5.01 -31.43 35.94
C LYS A 127 -6.11 -30.93 36.88
N GLU A 128 -6.45 -31.69 37.92
CA GLU A 128 -7.49 -31.33 38.89
C GLU A 128 -6.97 -30.31 39.90
N ASP A 129 -5.75 -30.50 40.39
CA ASP A 129 -5.11 -29.55 41.29
C ASP A 129 -4.90 -28.19 40.62
N GLY A 130 -4.49 -28.16 39.35
CA GLY A 130 -4.36 -26.93 38.56
C GLY A 130 -5.69 -26.19 38.38
N ILE A 131 -6.79 -26.89 38.08
CA ILE A 131 -8.13 -26.29 37.97
C ILE A 131 -8.58 -25.69 39.31
N SER A 132 -8.33 -26.40 40.43
CA SER A 132 -8.71 -25.92 41.76
C SER A 132 -7.92 -24.68 42.20
N MET A 133 -6.64 -24.59 41.84
CA MET A 133 -5.79 -23.43 42.13
C MET A 133 -6.21 -22.20 41.31
N LEU A 134 -6.58 -22.39 40.04
CA LEU A 134 -7.13 -21.34 39.20
C LEU A 134 -8.48 -20.86 39.73
N GLN A 135 -9.37 -21.77 40.15
CA GLN A 135 -10.66 -21.40 40.73
C GLN A 135 -10.52 -20.66 42.06
N LYS A 136 -9.59 -21.08 42.93
CA LYS A 136 -9.27 -20.37 44.17
C LYS A 136 -8.70 -18.97 43.88
N GLY A 137 -7.80 -18.84 42.91
CA GLY A 137 -7.27 -17.54 42.47
C GLY A 137 -8.35 -16.61 41.93
N LEU A 138 -9.24 -17.11 41.07
CA LEU A 138 -10.36 -16.35 40.52
C LEU A 138 -11.37 -15.96 41.61
N SER A 139 -11.61 -16.82 42.60
CA SER A 139 -12.50 -16.49 43.73
C SER A 139 -11.94 -15.37 44.62
N LYS A 140 -10.62 -15.30 44.78
CA LYS A 140 -9.95 -14.22 45.50
C LYS A 140 -9.90 -12.90 44.73
N LEU A 141 -10.03 -12.96 43.40
CA LEU A 141 -10.11 -11.80 42.51
C LEU A 141 -11.54 -11.28 42.30
N LYS A 142 -12.57 -11.99 42.82
CA LYS A 142 -13.91 -11.45 42.98
C LYS A 142 -13.91 -10.44 44.12
N ILE A 143 -13.38 -9.25 43.82
CA ILE A 143 -13.61 -8.04 44.60
C ILE A 143 -15.09 -7.68 44.40
N LYS A 144 -15.78 -7.47 45.52
CA LYS A 144 -17.15 -6.95 45.61
C LYS A 144 -17.24 -5.54 45.03
#